data_AF-A0A3C0M945-F1
#
_entry.id   AF-A0A3C0M945-F1
#
_cell.length_a   1.000
_cell.length_b   1.000
_cell.length_c   1.000
_cell.angle_alpha   90.00
_cell.angle_beta   90.00
_cell.angle_gamma   90.00
#
_symmetry.space_group_name_H-M   'P 1'
#
loop_
_entity.id
_entity.type
_entity.pdbx_description
1 polymer ?
#
loop_
_entity_poly.entity_id
_entity_poly.type
_entity_poly.pdbx_seq_one_letter_code
_entity_poly.pdbx_strand_id
1 'polypeptide(L)'
;NDRYLVNAAKTWITNSIEGHCLALLVKTDPEAQPRHKGMTMLITPKVDPETMAPLPGVKTGRKLPKLGYKSVDTGEIVFEDYECDADLCLVGGEEG
;
A
#
# COMPACT_ATOMS: atom_id res chain seq x y z
N ASN A 1 0.30 20.56 -4.04
CA ASN A 1 -0.33 19.32 -3.55
C ASN A 1 0.76 18.43 -3.05
N ASP A 2 0.69 18.06 -1.78
CA ASP A 2 1.66 17.19 -1.16
C ASP A 2 1.44 15.76 -1.64
N ARG A 3 2.53 15.05 -1.89
CA ARG A 3 2.53 13.66 -2.34
C ARG A 3 3.46 12.84 -1.48
N TYR A 4 3.05 11.61 -1.19
CA TYR A 4 3.90 10.59 -0.62
C TYR A 4 4.66 9.88 -1.73
N LEU A 5 5.98 9.77 -1.59
CA LEU A 5 6.79 8.86 -2.38
C LEU A 5 7.04 7.59 -1.56
N VAL A 6 6.52 6.46 -2.01
CA VAL A 6 6.53 5.20 -1.26
C VAL A 6 7.42 4.19 -1.94
N ASN A 7 8.43 3.73 -1.19
CA ASN A 7 9.25 2.59 -1.51
C ASN A 7 9.05 1.51 -0.44
N ALA A 8 8.44 0.38 -0.80
CA ALA A 8 8.07 -0.67 0.15
C ALA A 8 7.94 -2.04 -0.51
N ALA A 9 8.21 -3.08 0.27
CA ALA A 9 7.87 -4.45 -0.08
C ALA A 9 7.04 -5.06 1.06
N LYS A 10 5.91 -5.68 0.71
CA LYS A 10 5.01 -6.34 1.66
C LYS A 10 4.72 -7.76 1.19
N THR A 11 4.59 -8.67 2.15
CA THR A 11 4.36 -10.10 1.91
C THR A 11 3.17 -10.53 2.75
N TRP A 12 2.49 -11.61 2.33
CA TRP A 12 1.28 -12.14 2.98
C TRP A 12 0.07 -11.21 2.93
N ILE A 13 -0.02 -10.36 1.88
CA ILE A 13 -1.12 -9.43 1.73
C ILE A 13 -2.29 -10.13 1.05
N THR A 14 -3.40 -10.26 1.77
CA THR A 14 -4.65 -10.83 1.25
C THR A 14 -5.25 -9.90 0.19
N ASN A 15 -5.75 -10.48 -0.91
CA ASN A 15 -6.30 -9.75 -2.04
C ASN A 15 -5.31 -8.81 -2.75
N SER A 16 -4.01 -9.04 -2.62
CA SER A 16 -2.99 -8.18 -3.25
C SER A 16 -2.77 -8.48 -4.73
N ILE A 17 -3.16 -9.66 -5.20
CA ILE A 17 -3.05 -10.05 -6.60
C ILE A 17 -4.16 -9.35 -7.39
N GLU A 18 -5.41 -9.66 -7.06
CA GLU A 18 -6.58 -9.22 -7.82
C GLU A 18 -7.17 -7.90 -7.31
N GLY A 19 -6.98 -7.54 -6.04
CA GLY A 19 -7.53 -6.32 -5.48
C GLY A 19 -6.94 -5.06 -6.11
N HIS A 20 -7.73 -3.99 -6.16
CA HIS A 20 -7.38 -2.71 -6.79
C HIS A 20 -6.91 -1.64 -5.81
N CYS A 21 -6.99 -1.87 -4.50
CA CYS A 21 -6.63 -0.89 -3.49
C CYS A 21 -6.16 -1.60 -2.22
N LEU A 22 -5.23 -0.99 -1.50
CA LEU A 22 -4.65 -1.54 -0.29
C LEU A 22 -4.54 -0.49 0.81
N ALA A 23 -4.83 -0.90 2.04
CA ALA A 23 -4.42 -0.17 3.22
C ALA A 23 -2.93 -0.44 3.48
N LEU A 24 -2.11 0.61 3.41
CA LEU A 24 -0.66 0.52 3.53
C LEU A 24 -0.19 1.30 4.75
N LEU A 25 0.30 0.57 5.75
CA LEU A 25 1.03 1.16 6.87
C LEU A 25 2.50 1.33 6.51
N VAL A 26 2.95 2.57 6.47
CA VAL A 26 4.34 3.00 6.20
C VAL A 26 4.92 3.72 7.40
N LYS A 27 6.25 3.81 7.47
CA LYS A 27 6.93 4.68 8.43
C LYS A 27 7.22 6.00 7.75
N THR A 28 6.66 7.10 8.23
CA THR A 28 6.98 8.45 7.75
C THR A 28 8.04 9.13 8.64
N ASP A 29 8.07 8.80 9.93
CA ASP A 29 9.14 9.21 10.86
C ASP A 29 9.70 7.99 11.62
N PRO A 30 10.84 7.42 11.20
CA PRO A 30 11.47 6.30 11.89
C PRO A 30 11.96 6.61 13.32
N GLU A 31 12.18 7.89 13.65
CA GLU A 31 12.78 8.35 14.91
C GLU A 31 11.73 8.78 15.95
N ALA A 32 10.45 8.86 15.55
CA ALA A 32 9.34 9.28 16.39
C ALA A 32 9.28 8.57 17.76
N GLN A 33 8.93 9.34 18.80
CA GLN A 33 8.69 8.85 20.15
C GLN A 33 7.32 9.31 20.67
N PRO A 34 6.39 8.38 20.98
CA PRO A 34 6.50 6.93 20.85
C PRO A 34 6.51 6.46 19.40
N ARG A 35 7.22 5.35 19.11
CA ARG A 35 7.46 4.82 17.75
C ARG A 35 6.23 4.68 16.86
N HIS A 36 5.05 4.47 17.42
CA HIS A 36 3.84 4.30 16.61
C HIS A 36 3.40 5.60 15.93
N LYS A 37 3.70 6.77 16.51
CA LYS A 37 3.43 8.07 15.89
C LYS A 37 4.26 8.36 14.65
N GLY A 38 5.25 7.52 14.37
CA GLY A 38 6.04 7.58 13.15
C GLY A 38 5.48 6.74 12.01
N MET A 39 4.30 6.12 12.21
CA MET A 39 3.68 5.25 11.24
C MET A 39 2.39 5.87 10.71
N THR A 40 2.28 5.96 9.39
CA THR A 40 1.14 6.57 8.72
C THR A 40 0.40 5.52 7.90
N MET A 41 -0.93 5.57 7.96
CA MET A 41 -1.80 4.72 7.15
C MET A 41 -2.19 5.46 5.86
N LEU A 42 -1.96 4.80 4.73
CA LEU A 42 -2.36 5.28 3.40
C LEU A 42 -3.37 4.32 2.77
N ILE A 43 -4.38 4.86 2.09
CA ILE A 43 -5.22 4.10 1.15
C ILE A 43 -4.61 4.24 -0.24
N THR A 44 -4.02 3.15 -0.71
CA THR A 44 -3.16 3.12 -1.91
C THR A 44 -3.87 2.39 -3.05
N PRO A 45 -4.43 3.11 -4.04
CA PRO A 45 -4.97 2.47 -5.23
C PRO A 45 -3.85 1.88 -6.09
N LYS A 46 -4.09 0.73 -6.69
CA LYS A 46 -3.23 0.08 -7.70
C LYS A 46 -3.60 0.48 -9.13
N VAL A 47 -4.79 1.05 -9.30
CA VAL A 47 -5.37 1.46 -10.57
C VAL A 47 -5.97 2.84 -10.41
N ASP A 48 -6.03 3.59 -11.50
CA ASP A 48 -6.72 4.85 -11.56
C ASP A 48 -8.22 4.65 -11.23
N PRO A 49 -8.81 5.40 -10.29
CA PRO A 49 -10.19 5.16 -9.84
C PRO A 49 -11.26 5.38 -10.92
N GLU A 50 -10.99 6.20 -11.93
CA GLU A 50 -11.95 6.55 -12.97
C GLU A 50 -11.79 5.66 -14.20
N THR A 51 -10.56 5.43 -14.62
CA THR A 51 -10.20 4.73 -15.87
C THR A 51 -9.88 3.25 -15.67
N MET A 52 -9.64 2.83 -14.42
CA MET A 52 -9.17 1.49 -14.05
C MET A 52 -7.82 1.09 -14.67
N ALA A 53 -7.08 2.05 -15.25
CA ALA A 53 -5.75 1.81 -15.77
C ALA A 53 -4.75 1.55 -14.62
N PRO A 54 -3.79 0.63 -14.76
CA PRO A 54 -2.77 0.41 -13.73
C PRO A 54 -1.99 1.69 -13.40
N LEU A 55 -1.78 1.95 -12.11
CA LEU A 55 -0.93 3.04 -11.66
C LEU A 55 0.55 2.64 -11.71
N PRO A 56 1.45 3.56 -12.08
CA PRO A 56 2.88 3.31 -12.06
C PRO A 56 3.39 3.07 -10.64
N GLY A 57 4.51 2.37 -10.51
CA GLY A 57 5.18 2.17 -9.23
C GLY A 57 4.55 1.09 -8.33
N VAL A 58 3.46 0.44 -8.74
CA VAL A 58 2.93 -0.75 -8.03
C VAL A 58 3.13 -2.02 -8.84
N LYS A 59 3.74 -3.02 -8.21
CA LYS A 59 3.99 -4.34 -8.80
C LYS A 59 3.45 -5.43 -7.90
N THR A 60 2.50 -6.19 -8.42
CA THR A 60 2.05 -7.44 -7.79
C THR A 60 3.13 -8.51 -8.01
N GLY A 61 3.61 -9.10 -6.93
CA GLY A 61 4.56 -10.22 -6.95
C GLY A 61 3.85 -11.57 -7.10
N ARG A 62 4.45 -12.64 -6.56
CA ARG A 62 3.86 -13.97 -6.69
C ARG A 62 2.68 -14.19 -5.73
N LYS A 63 1.72 -15.01 -6.17
CA LYS A 63 0.72 -15.62 -5.28
C LYS A 63 1.41 -16.67 -4.40
N LEU A 64 1.22 -16.55 -3.10
CA LEU A 64 1.83 -17.45 -2.11
C LEU A 64 1.00 -18.74 -1.97
N PRO A 65 1.64 -19.93 -1.97
CA PRO A 65 0.95 -21.18 -1.68
C PRO A 65 0.53 -21.22 -0.20
N LYS A 66 -0.69 -21.70 0.05
CA LYS A 66 -1.26 -21.82 1.39
C LYS A 66 -1.76 -23.24 1.64
N LEU A 67 -1.70 -23.70 2.89
CA LEU A 67 -2.27 -24.99 3.31
C LEU A 67 -3.80 -24.99 3.15
N GLY A 68 -4.45 -23.92 3.60
CA GLY A 68 -5.90 -23.68 3.52
C GLY A 68 -6.23 -22.25 3.06
N TYR A 69 -7.50 -21.84 3.17
CA TYR A 69 -7.97 -20.49 2.76
C TYR A 69 -7.58 -20.12 1.32
N LYS A 70 -7.65 -21.11 0.41
CA LYS A 70 -7.11 -21.01 -0.96
C LYS A 70 -7.96 -20.17 -1.91
N SER A 71 -9.22 -19.89 -1.55
CA SER A 71 -10.15 -19.09 -2.35
C SER A 71 -9.71 -17.64 -2.49
N VAL A 72 -9.15 -17.06 -1.42
CA VAL A 72 -8.64 -15.69 -1.44
C VAL A 72 -7.17 -15.70 -1.84
N ASP A 73 -6.76 -14.84 -2.76
CA ASP A 73 -5.36 -14.69 -3.09
C ASP A 73 -4.61 -14.03 -1.94
N THR A 74 -3.34 -14.40 -1.80
CA THR A 74 -2.42 -13.79 -0.86
C THR A 74 -1.10 -13.72 -1.56
N GLY A 75 -0.47 -12.55 -1.58
CA GLY A 75 0.69 -12.33 -2.42
C GLY A 75 1.72 -11.41 -1.81
N GLU A 76 2.77 -11.26 -2.58
CA GLU A 76 3.76 -10.20 -2.44
C GLU A 76 3.28 -8.96 -3.21
N ILE A 77 3.62 -7.78 -2.69
CA ILE A 77 3.44 -6.52 -3.41
C ILE A 77 4.63 -5.61 -3.17
N VAL A 78 5.05 -4.92 -4.23
CA VAL A 78 6.16 -3.99 -4.23
C VAL A 78 5.66 -2.63 -4.69
N PHE A 79 6.03 -1.60 -3.95
CA PHE A 79 5.90 -0.19 -4.28
C PHE A 79 7.31 0.33 -4.57
N GLU A 80 7.52 0.81 -5.79
CA GLU A 80 8.80 1.33 -6.29
C GLU A 80 8.53 2.71 -6.89
N ASP A 81 9.02 3.74 -6.20
CA ASP A 81 8.74 5.16 -6.50
C ASP A 81 7.24 5.44 -6.73
N TYR A 82 6.40 4.80 -5.92
CA TYR A 82 4.96 4.96 -6.00
C TYR A 82 4.54 6.30 -5.40
N GLU A 83 3.87 7.12 -6.19
CA GLU A 83 3.33 8.40 -5.74
C GLU A 83 1.87 8.25 -5.28
N CYS A 84 1.57 8.72 -4.07
CA CYS A 84 0.20 8.84 -3.56
C CYS A 84 -0.11 10.30 -3.27
N ASP A 85 -1.25 10.78 -3.75
CA ASP A 85 -1.76 12.11 -3.42
C ASP A 85 -2.19 12.15 -1.94
N ALA A 86 -1.69 13.12 -1.17
CA ALA A 86 -1.95 13.18 0.26
C ALA A 86 -3.44 13.41 0.57
N ASP A 87 -4.16 14.22 -0.22
CA ASP A 87 -5.57 14.54 0.02
C ASP A 87 -6.47 13.32 -0.19
N LEU A 88 -6.10 12.44 -1.13
CA LEU A 88 -6.84 11.21 -1.44
C LEU A 88 -6.43 10.02 -0.58
N CYS A 89 -5.14 9.88 -0.30
CA CYS A 89 -4.60 8.66 0.29
C CYS A 89 -4.44 8.71 1.81
N LEU A 90 -4.22 9.89 2.41
CA LEU A 90 -3.88 9.99 3.82
C LEU A 90 -5.10 9.71 4.71
N VAL A 91 -5.00 8.67 5.54
CA VAL A 91 -6.04 8.38 6.52
C VAL A 91 -5.87 9.33 7.70
N GLY A 92 -6.94 10.05 8.05
CA GLY A 92 -6.97 10.93 9.22
C GLY A 92 -6.53 12.37 8.97
N GLY A 93 -5.97 12.67 7.80
CA GLY A 93 -5.58 14.04 7.41
C GLY A 93 -4.29 14.55 8.06
N GLU A 94 -3.68 13.78 8.96
CA GLU A 94 -2.36 14.03 9.55
C GLU A 94 -1.56 12.73 9.62
N GLU A 95 -0.23 12.85 9.65
CA GLU A 95 0.66 11.69 9.85
C GLU A 95 0.68 11.23 11.31
N GLY A 96 0.86 9.92 11.53
CA GLY A 96 1.13 9.31 12.84
C GLY A 96 -0.04 8.68 13.57
#